data_AF-A0A1H9HZF7-F1
#
_entry.id   AF-A0A1H9HZF7-F1
#
_cell.length_a   1.000
_cell.length_b   1.000
_cell.length_c   1.000
_cell.angle_alpha   90.00
_cell.angle_beta   90.00
_cell.angle_gamma   90.00
#
_symmetry.space_group_name_H-M   'P 1'
#
loop_
_entity.id
_entity.type
_entity.pdbx_description
1 polymer ?
#
loop_
_entity_poly.entity_id
_entity_poly.type
_entity_poly.pdbx_seq_one_letter_code
_entity_poly.pdbx_strand_id
1 'polypeptide(L)'
;MTALPSADRCPVSDLPELHGAGLYAFYLNDAKSLAPIEPGEDGLVYIGMTKDDLHVRNHLLHQNSGFSTLRRSFGALLKIQLGLIAIPRGRGSSESNFRNYCFTPEGEQRLSQ
;
A
#
# COMPACT_ATOMS: atom_id res chain seq x y z
N MET A 1 27.86 -3.20 8.44
CA MET A 1 26.44 -2.86 8.24
C MET A 1 25.70 -4.18 8.37
N THR A 2 25.11 -4.44 9.53
CA THR A 2 24.55 -5.77 9.86
C THR A 2 23.19 -5.89 9.19
N ALA A 3 23.05 -6.86 8.29
CA ALA A 3 21.76 -7.21 7.70
C ALA A 3 20.75 -7.47 8.82
N LEU A 4 19.58 -6.84 8.74
CA LEU A 4 18.45 -7.25 9.57
C LEU A 4 18.23 -8.75 9.30
N PRO A 5 18.03 -9.59 10.34
CA PRO A 5 17.77 -11.00 10.14
C PRO A 5 16.61 -11.16 9.14
N SER A 6 16.73 -12.14 8.25
CA SER A 6 15.68 -12.52 7.31
C SER A 6 14.41 -12.83 8.10
N ALA A 7 13.57 -11.82 8.34
CA ALA A 7 12.18 -12.04 8.61
C ALA A 7 11.66 -12.79 7.39
N ASP A 8 11.07 -13.97 7.60
CA ASP A 8 10.53 -14.79 6.53
C ASP A 8 9.56 -13.94 5.71
N ARG A 9 10.02 -13.50 4.52
CA ARG A 9 9.21 -12.74 3.59
C ARG A 9 8.13 -13.69 3.11
N CYS A 10 6.86 -13.30 3.24
CA CYS A 10 5.73 -14.06 2.71
C CYS A 10 5.03 -13.23 1.63
N PRO A 11 4.37 -13.90 0.67
CA PRO A 11 3.39 -13.24 -0.20
C PRO A 11 2.34 -12.54 0.64
N VAL A 12 1.82 -11.42 0.14
CA VAL A 12 0.81 -10.67 0.90
C VAL A 12 -0.49 -11.47 1.09
N SER A 13 -0.79 -12.39 0.18
CA SER A 13 -1.89 -13.35 0.31
C SER A 13 -1.74 -14.29 1.50
N ASP A 14 -0.51 -14.46 2.00
CA ASP A 14 -0.13 -15.47 2.98
C ASP A 14 0.30 -14.80 4.31
N LEU A 15 -0.12 -13.56 4.54
CA LEU A 15 0.22 -12.83 5.76
C LEU A 15 -0.31 -13.60 7.00
N PRO A 16 0.57 -13.97 7.96
CA PRO A 16 0.15 -14.67 9.16
C PRO A 16 -0.74 -13.78 10.04
N GLU A 17 -1.59 -14.38 10.86
CA GLU A 17 -2.31 -13.68 11.93
C GLU A 17 -1.33 -13.16 12.99
N LEU A 18 -0.90 -11.92 12.79
CA LEU A 18 0.00 -11.20 13.70
C LEU A 18 -0.80 -10.22 14.53
N HIS A 19 -0.80 -10.46 15.84
CA HIS A 19 -1.38 -9.58 16.83
C HIS A 19 -0.31 -8.69 17.48
N GLY A 20 -0.67 -7.44 17.78
CA GLY A 20 0.17 -6.49 18.48
C GLY A 20 0.89 -5.47 17.60
N ALA A 21 1.40 -4.42 18.26
CA ALA A 21 2.12 -3.34 17.62
C ALA A 21 3.42 -3.81 16.97
N GLY A 22 3.76 -3.24 15.80
CA GLY A 22 4.98 -3.62 15.09
C GLY A 22 5.23 -2.83 13.82
N LEU A 23 6.36 -3.15 13.19
CA LEU A 23 6.74 -2.66 11.86
C LEU A 23 6.48 -3.75 10.82
N TYR A 24 6.14 -3.33 9.60
CA TYR A 24 6.04 -4.20 8.43
C TYR A 24 6.66 -3.51 7.22
N ALA A 25 7.07 -4.30 6.24
CA ALA A 25 7.70 -3.81 5.03
C ALA A 25 7.12 -4.51 3.80
N PHE A 26 6.95 -3.74 2.71
CA PHE A 26 6.59 -4.27 1.40
C PHE A 26 7.82 -4.26 0.49
N TYR A 27 7.97 -5.37 -0.22
CA TYR A 27 9.04 -5.61 -1.17
C TYR A 27 8.44 -5.95 -2.53
N LEU A 28 9.06 -5.51 -3.63
CA LEU A 28 8.71 -5.96 -4.97
C LEU A 28 9.36 -7.32 -5.24
N ASN A 29 8.59 -8.23 -5.84
CA ASN A 29 9.12 -9.49 -6.39
C ASN A 29 9.85 -9.25 -7.74
N ASP A 30 9.40 -8.25 -8.49
CA ASP A 30 10.00 -7.77 -9.73
C ASP A 30 10.20 -6.26 -9.63
N ALA A 31 11.47 -5.82 -9.65
CA ALA A 31 11.85 -4.41 -9.57
C ALA A 31 11.23 -3.55 -10.68
N LYS A 32 10.85 -4.14 -11.82
CA LYS A 32 10.26 -3.42 -12.97
C LYS A 32 8.75 -3.21 -12.84
N SER A 33 8.11 -3.86 -11.88
CA SER A 33 6.64 -3.82 -11.71
C SER A 33 6.10 -2.45 -11.26
N LEU A 34 6.97 -1.56 -10.74
CA LEU A 34 6.57 -0.27 -10.19
C LEU A 34 7.42 0.90 -10.75
N ALA A 35 7.54 0.99 -12.07
CA ALA A 35 8.21 2.13 -12.69
C ALA A 35 7.54 3.47 -12.29
N PRO A 36 8.31 4.56 -12.10
CA PRO A 36 9.77 4.67 -12.28
C PRO A 36 10.58 4.35 -11.01
N ILE A 37 10.00 3.70 -9.99
CA ILE A 37 10.77 3.34 -8.79
C ILE A 37 11.72 2.19 -9.12
N GLU A 38 13.00 2.43 -8.87
CA GLU A 38 14.04 1.40 -8.88
C GLU A 38 14.36 1.05 -7.42
N PRO A 39 13.72 0.01 -6.85
CA PRO A 39 14.11 -0.43 -5.51
C PRO A 39 15.55 -0.96 -5.52
N GLY A 40 16.23 -0.84 -4.39
CA GLY A 40 17.56 -1.44 -4.21
C GLY A 40 17.52 -2.97 -4.32
N GLU A 41 18.69 -3.61 -4.17
CA GLU A 41 18.85 -5.07 -4.37
C GLU A 41 17.84 -5.93 -3.60
N ASP A 42 17.40 -5.47 -2.42
CA ASP A 42 16.42 -6.17 -1.59
C ASP A 42 14.97 -6.05 -2.05
N GLY A 43 14.64 -5.14 -2.97
CA GLY A 43 13.29 -4.89 -3.46
C GLY A 43 12.41 -4.05 -2.52
N LEU A 44 12.96 -3.49 -1.43
CA LEU A 44 12.19 -2.73 -0.42
C LEU A 44 11.60 -1.44 -1.02
N VAL A 45 10.28 -1.25 -0.87
CA VAL A 45 9.57 -0.07 -1.40
C VAL A 45 8.76 0.69 -0.36
N TYR A 46 8.44 0.08 0.77
CA TYR A 46 7.67 0.74 1.82
C TYR A 46 7.90 0.09 3.18
N ILE A 47 7.94 0.94 4.22
CA ILE A 47 7.90 0.52 5.63
C ILE A 47 6.70 1.21 6.28
N GLY A 48 5.92 0.44 7.02
CA GLY A 48 4.81 0.94 7.82
C GLY A 48 4.86 0.43 9.25
N MET A 49 3.94 0.95 10.06
CA MET A 49 3.74 0.52 11.44
C MET A 49 2.26 0.32 11.75
N THR A 50 1.96 -0.63 12.63
CA THR A 50 0.65 -0.82 13.25
C THR A 50 0.78 -0.73 14.77
N LYS A 51 -0.28 -0.27 15.45
CA LYS A 51 -0.35 -0.18 16.91
C LYS A 51 -1.20 -1.30 17.52
N ASP A 52 -2.07 -1.90 16.72
CA ASP A 52 -3.03 -2.92 17.14
C ASP A 52 -2.64 -4.21 16.44
N ASP A 53 -3.13 -4.47 15.23
CA ASP A 53 -2.83 -5.70 14.46
C ASP A 53 -2.57 -5.37 12.98
N LEU A 54 -1.82 -6.21 12.26
CA LEU A 54 -1.54 -6.03 10.83
C LEU A 54 -2.76 -6.35 9.96
N HIS A 55 -3.57 -7.35 10.35
CA HIS A 55 -4.78 -7.78 9.63
C HIS A 55 -5.86 -6.70 9.55
N VAL A 56 -5.94 -5.82 10.55
CA VAL A 56 -6.90 -4.70 10.58
C VAL A 56 -6.57 -3.65 9.51
N ARG A 57 -5.32 -3.60 9.02
CA ARG A 57 -4.84 -2.66 7.99
C ARG A 57 -4.50 -3.39 6.70
N ASN A 58 -5.49 -4.00 6.06
CA ASN A 58 -5.27 -4.52 4.72
C ASN A 58 -5.19 -3.37 3.69
N HIS A 59 -3.97 -2.92 3.40
CA HIS A 59 -3.71 -1.85 2.45
C HIS A 59 -4.05 -2.21 0.98
N LEU A 60 -4.27 -3.50 0.71
CA LEU A 60 -4.38 -4.04 -0.65
C LEU A 60 -5.80 -4.45 -1.02
N LEU A 61 -6.66 -4.75 -0.04
CA LEU A 61 -8.08 -4.96 -0.29
C LEU A 61 -8.86 -3.63 -0.29
N HIS A 62 -9.84 -3.53 -1.20
CA HIS A 62 -10.61 -2.31 -1.47
C HIS A 62 -11.35 -1.74 -0.24
N GLN A 63 -11.88 -2.60 0.63
CA GLN A 63 -12.72 -2.20 1.76
C GLN A 63 -11.90 -1.40 2.79
N ASN A 64 -12.19 -0.10 2.93
CA ASN A 64 -11.54 0.88 3.84
C ASN A 64 -10.15 1.40 3.43
N SER A 65 -9.76 1.20 2.18
CA SER A 65 -8.40 1.47 1.71
C SER A 65 -8.08 2.94 1.42
N GLY A 66 -9.07 3.83 1.36
CA GLY A 66 -8.89 5.27 1.06
C GLY A 66 -8.00 6.03 2.05
N PHE A 67 -7.81 5.52 3.26
CA PHE A 67 -6.89 6.09 4.26
C PHE A 67 -5.45 5.58 4.15
N SER A 68 -5.22 4.52 3.36
CA SER A 68 -3.89 3.93 3.14
C SER A 68 -2.96 4.86 2.36
N THR A 69 -1.91 5.35 3.01
CA THR A 69 -0.84 6.10 2.32
C THR A 69 -0.17 5.25 1.25
N LEU A 70 0.17 4.00 1.58
CA LEU A 70 0.76 3.04 0.64
C LEU A 70 -0.06 2.94 -0.64
N ARG A 71 -1.37 2.79 -0.51
CA ARG A 71 -2.27 2.61 -1.66
C ARG A 71 -2.37 3.84 -2.53
N ARG A 72 -2.46 5.04 -1.93
CA ARG A 72 -2.45 6.30 -2.69
C ARG A 72 -1.14 6.48 -3.44
N SER A 73 -0.01 6.15 -2.80
CA SER A 73 1.32 6.20 -3.43
C SER A 73 1.43 5.21 -4.60
N PHE A 74 1.08 3.95 -4.41
CA PHE A 74 1.13 2.94 -5.48
C PHE A 74 0.18 3.26 -6.61
N GLY A 75 -1.06 3.66 -6.30
CA GLY A 75 -2.01 4.07 -7.33
C GLY A 75 -1.58 5.34 -8.07
N ALA A 76 -0.80 6.25 -7.47
CA ALA A 76 -0.25 7.40 -8.20
C ALA A 76 0.79 6.95 -9.25
N LEU A 77 1.67 6.03 -8.87
CA LEU A 77 2.69 5.47 -9.76
C LEU A 77 2.05 4.67 -10.90
N LEU A 78 1.04 3.86 -10.58
CA LEU A 78 0.33 3.00 -11.53
C LEU A 78 -0.84 3.70 -12.23
N LYS A 79 -1.06 5.00 -11.99
CA LYS A 79 -2.26 5.72 -12.41
C LYS A 79 -2.52 5.59 -13.91
N ILE A 80 -1.48 5.79 -14.73
CA ILE A 80 -1.60 5.72 -16.19
C ILE A 80 -1.80 4.26 -16.62
N GLN A 81 -0.97 3.35 -16.12
CA GLN A 81 -1.00 1.93 -16.46
C GLN A 81 -2.35 1.27 -16.18
N LEU A 82 -2.96 1.60 -15.05
CA LEU A 82 -4.25 1.03 -14.62
C LEU A 82 -5.45 1.92 -14.99
N GLY A 83 -5.23 3.03 -15.70
CA GLY A 83 -6.30 3.98 -16.06
C GLY A 83 -7.08 4.48 -14.84
N LEU A 84 -6.39 4.88 -13.76
CA LEU A 84 -7.02 5.27 -12.50
C LEU A 84 -7.45 6.74 -12.53
N ILE A 85 -8.67 7.00 -12.05
CA ILE A 85 -9.25 8.35 -11.93
C ILE A 85 -9.24 8.74 -10.47
N ALA A 86 -8.46 9.76 -10.12
CA ALA A 86 -8.38 10.28 -8.76
C ALA A 86 -9.57 11.18 -8.45
N ILE A 87 -10.13 11.04 -7.26
CA ILE A 87 -11.25 11.82 -6.72
C ILE A 87 -10.93 12.25 -5.28
N PRO A 88 -11.58 13.31 -4.73
CA PRO A 88 -11.43 13.65 -3.32
C PRO A 88 -11.72 12.44 -2.42
N ARG A 89 -10.92 12.25 -1.36
CA ARG A 89 -11.00 11.06 -0.49
C ARG A 89 -12.37 10.89 0.15
N GLY A 90 -13.10 11.97 0.37
CA GLY A 90 -14.44 11.92 0.94
C GLY A 90 -15.25 13.18 0.67
N ARG A 91 -16.55 13.11 1.00
CA ARG A 91 -17.50 14.22 0.84
C ARG A 91 -17.65 15.10 2.10
N GLY A 92 -16.98 14.74 3.19
CA GLY A 92 -17.10 15.48 4.46
C GLY A 92 -16.33 16.81 4.44
N SER A 93 -16.64 17.71 5.37
CA SER A 93 -16.07 19.06 5.45
C SER A 93 -14.62 19.15 5.93
N SER A 94 -14.02 18.04 6.41
CA SER A 94 -12.63 18.09 6.88
C SER A 94 -11.67 18.41 5.73
N GLU A 95 -10.69 19.27 5.98
CA GLU A 95 -9.65 19.62 4.99
C GLU A 95 -8.96 18.38 4.41
N SER A 96 -8.75 17.36 5.25
CA SER A 96 -8.11 16.11 4.84
C SER A 96 -8.91 15.30 3.80
N ASN A 97 -10.21 15.57 3.60
CA ASN A 97 -11.02 14.95 2.55
C ASN A 97 -10.77 15.56 1.17
N PHE A 98 -10.32 16.82 1.13
CA PHE A 98 -9.99 17.54 -0.11
C PHE A 98 -8.50 17.52 -0.40
N ARG A 99 -7.65 17.57 0.64
CA ARG A 99 -6.19 17.47 0.50
C ARG A 99 -5.73 16.09 0.07
N ASN A 100 -6.42 15.03 0.52
CA ASN A 100 -6.14 13.66 0.10
C ASN A 100 -7.12 13.22 -0.99
N TYR A 101 -6.71 12.26 -1.79
CA TYR A 101 -7.53 11.63 -2.83
C TYR A 101 -7.68 10.14 -2.59
N CYS A 102 -8.66 9.53 -3.24
CA CYS A 102 -8.71 8.10 -3.53
C CYS A 102 -8.99 7.93 -5.03
N PHE A 103 -9.19 6.69 -5.50
CA PHE A 103 -9.63 6.44 -6.87
C PHE A 103 -11.14 6.14 -6.92
N THR A 104 -11.73 6.19 -8.11
CA THR A 104 -13.11 5.73 -8.29
C THR A 104 -13.25 4.26 -7.85
N PRO A 105 -14.45 3.79 -7.47
CA PRO A 105 -14.65 2.40 -7.04
C PRO A 105 -14.05 1.37 -7.99
N GLU A 106 -14.20 1.57 -9.30
CA GLU A 106 -13.65 0.69 -10.34
C GLU A 106 -12.11 0.78 -10.39
N GLY A 107 -11.56 1.97 -10.18
CA GLY A 107 -10.11 2.18 -10.09
C GLY A 107 -9.51 1.50 -8.86
N GLU A 108 -10.19 1.61 -7.72
CA GLU A 108 -9.79 0.92 -6.50
C GLU A 108 -9.89 -0.61 -6.65
N GLN A 109 -10.88 -1.11 -7.37
CA GLN A 109 -10.96 -2.54 -7.70
C GLN A 109 -9.77 -2.97 -8.56
N ARG A 110 -9.42 -2.22 -9.63
CA ARG A 110 -8.26 -2.52 -10.48
C ARG A 110 -6.94 -2.49 -9.70
N LEU A 111 -6.81 -1.60 -8.72
CA LEU A 111 -5.64 -1.52 -7.85
C LEU A 111 -5.52 -2.67 -6.84
N SER A 112 -6.53 -3.55 -6.76
CA SER A 112 -6.55 -4.72 -5.86
C SER A 112 -6.32 -6.06 -6.58
N GLN A 113 -6.14 -6.03 -7.90
CA GLN A 113 -5.84 -7.20 -8.74
C GLN A 113 -4.36 -7.24 -9.09
#